data_AF-A0A5N6VX08-F1
#
_entry.id   AF-A0A5N6VX08-F1
#
_cell.length_a   1.000
_cell.length_b   1.000
_cell.length_c   1.000
_cell.angle_alpha   90.00
_cell.angle_beta   90.00
_cell.angle_gamma   90.00
#
_symmetry.space_group_name_H-M   'P 1'
#
loop_
_entity.id
_entity.type
_entity.pdbx_description
1 polymer ?
#
loop_
_entity_poly.entity_id
_entity_poly.type
_entity_poly.pdbx_seq_one_letter_code
_entity_poly.pdbx_strand_id
1 'polypeptide(L)'
;MVGPWAFPPAEANDMPLAVESLERIDVMGTVFIVVGFASLTASLSLAVDAPHGWGMGYVIALLCVGSTLPICFVWWESRSQFPLMPLAIWKDSTFSAVIAAQCLGDVGFSSTTFWLSLLLQNVRKDSAIKIALELLPMVIGGIAVDVVCAFIYHKVSNQVLMGVGTVAYTAAFLILSLLREEAPY
;
A
#
# COMPACT_ATOMS: atom_id res chain seq x y z
N MET A 1 5.72 17.09 -28.03
CA MET A 1 4.60 18.01 -27.76
C MET A 1 3.49 17.64 -28.74
N VAL A 2 2.48 16.90 -28.28
CA VAL A 2 1.34 16.52 -29.14
C VAL A 2 0.39 17.71 -29.17
N GLY A 3 0.05 18.19 -30.36
CA GLY A 3 -0.72 19.42 -30.54
C GLY A 3 -2.20 19.27 -30.14
N PRO A 4 -2.89 20.39 -29.85
CA PRO A 4 -4.28 20.42 -29.39
C PRO A 4 -5.31 19.88 -30.41
N TRP A 5 -4.88 19.51 -31.62
CA TRP A 5 -5.69 18.88 -32.67
C TRP A 5 -5.84 17.35 -32.50
N ALA A 6 -5.09 16.74 -31.59
CA ALA A 6 -5.21 15.31 -31.29
C ALA A 6 -6.43 14.97 -30.42
N PHE A 7 -7.06 15.97 -29.79
CA PHE A 7 -8.29 15.80 -29.05
C PHE A 7 -9.47 15.98 -30.02
N PRO A 8 -10.39 15.01 -30.14
CA PRO A 8 -11.60 15.21 -30.91
C PRO A 8 -12.33 16.47 -30.40
N PRO A 9 -12.93 17.28 -31.29
CA PRO A 9 -13.64 18.49 -30.89
C PRO A 9 -14.69 18.11 -29.86
N ALA A 10 -14.74 18.87 -28.76
CA ALA A 10 -15.71 18.69 -27.69
C ALA A 10 -17.12 19.00 -28.22
N GLU A 11 -17.71 18.04 -28.92
CA GLU A 11 -19.12 18.03 -29.29
C GLU A 11 -19.93 17.69 -28.04
N ALA A 12 -20.36 18.74 -27.35
CA ALA A 12 -21.65 18.89 -26.70
C ALA A 12 -22.41 17.60 -26.33
N ASN A 13 -21.86 16.84 -25.39
CA ASN A 13 -22.59 15.90 -24.54
C ASN A 13 -22.18 16.15 -23.07
N ASP A 14 -22.25 17.41 -22.68
CA ASP A 14 -22.04 17.84 -21.30
C ASP A 14 -23.31 17.58 -20.49
N MET A 15 -23.34 16.44 -19.79
CA MET A 15 -24.06 16.02 -18.57
C MET A 15 -24.49 14.53 -18.70
N PRO A 16 -24.26 13.56 -17.76
CA PRO A 16 -23.75 13.62 -16.38
C PRO A 16 -22.82 12.40 -16.03
N LEU A 17 -21.64 12.26 -16.64
CA LEU A 17 -20.74 11.11 -16.39
C LEU A 17 -20.43 10.89 -14.89
N ALA A 18 -20.32 11.96 -14.11
CA ALA A 18 -20.08 11.89 -12.68
C ALA A 18 -21.26 11.32 -11.88
N VAL A 19 -22.51 11.63 -12.27
CA VAL A 19 -23.72 11.22 -11.54
C VAL A 19 -24.06 9.75 -11.84
N GLU A 20 -23.89 9.32 -13.09
CA GLU A 20 -24.07 7.90 -13.47
C GLU A 20 -22.96 7.01 -12.88
N SER A 21 -21.74 7.54 -12.71
CA SER A 21 -20.67 6.84 -11.98
C SER A 21 -20.95 6.76 -10.48
N LEU A 22 -21.57 7.79 -9.90
CA LEU A 22 -22.01 7.82 -8.49
C LEU A 22 -23.12 6.81 -8.20
N GLU A 23 -24.07 6.61 -9.12
CA GLU A 23 -25.11 5.57 -8.99
C GLU A 23 -24.55 4.14 -9.04
N ARG A 24 -23.32 3.95 -9.54
CA ARG A 24 -22.64 2.65 -9.64
C ARG A 24 -21.60 2.41 -8.54
N ILE A 25 -21.57 3.22 -7.48
CA ILE A 25 -20.63 3.04 -6.37
C ILE A 25 -21.17 1.99 -5.39
N ASP A 26 -20.36 0.96 -5.09
CA ASP A 26 -20.66 0.03 -3.99
C ASP A 26 -20.41 0.69 -2.63
N VAL A 27 -21.41 1.42 -2.13
CA VAL A 27 -21.33 2.08 -0.82
C VAL A 27 -21.23 1.04 0.30
N MET A 28 -21.95 -0.08 0.19
CA MET A 28 -21.93 -1.15 1.20
C MET A 28 -20.57 -1.84 1.27
N GLY A 29 -20.02 -2.21 0.12
CA GLY A 29 -18.68 -2.80 0.02
C GLY A 29 -17.62 -1.84 0.58
N THR A 30 -17.73 -0.55 0.25
CA THR A 30 -16.83 0.49 0.76
C THR A 30 -16.90 0.59 2.29
N VAL A 31 -18.11 0.57 2.87
CA VAL A 31 -18.27 0.60 4.33
C VAL A 31 -17.67 -0.65 4.97
N PHE A 32 -17.89 -1.84 4.42
CA PHE A 32 -17.33 -3.06 4.99
C PHE A 32 -15.80 -3.05 5.02
N ILE A 33 -15.17 -2.66 3.91
CA ILE A 33 -13.71 -2.66 3.81
C ILE A 33 -13.09 -1.56 4.69
N VAL A 34 -13.65 -0.35 4.69
CA VAL A 34 -13.13 0.78 5.49
C VAL A 34 -13.29 0.51 6.97
N VAL A 35 -14.48 0.10 7.42
CA VAL A 35 -14.73 -0.17 8.84
C VAL A 35 -13.97 -1.40 9.30
N GLY A 36 -13.86 -2.44 8.46
CA GLY A 36 -13.09 -3.65 8.76
C GLY A 36 -11.61 -3.33 8.98
N PHE A 37 -10.96 -2.67 8.01
CA PHE A 37 -9.55 -2.30 8.13
C PHE A 37 -9.31 -1.29 9.25
N ALA A 38 -10.15 -0.28 9.43
CA ALA A 38 -10.03 0.68 10.52
C ALA A 38 -10.15 0.00 11.90
N SER A 39 -11.05 -0.98 12.03
CA SER A 39 -11.20 -1.74 13.28
C SER A 39 -9.99 -2.63 13.55
N LEU A 40 -9.43 -3.30 12.52
CA LEU A 40 -8.21 -4.09 12.65
C LEU A 40 -7.03 -3.23 13.07
N THR A 41 -6.77 -2.13 12.37
CA THR A 41 -5.63 -1.24 12.69
C THR A 41 -5.80 -0.61 14.07
N ALA A 42 -7.01 -0.16 14.42
CA ALA A 42 -7.30 0.35 15.75
C ALA A 42 -7.09 -0.70 16.85
N SER A 43 -7.49 -1.96 16.63
CA SER A 43 -7.28 -3.04 17.61
C SER A 43 -5.79 -3.28 17.90
N LEU A 44 -4.95 -3.27 16.85
CA LEU A 44 -3.51 -3.46 16.94
C LEU A 44 -2.82 -2.29 17.66
N SER A 45 -3.23 -1.05 17.36
CA SER A 45 -2.66 0.14 18.00
C SER A 45 -3.10 0.26 19.48
N LEU A 46 -4.39 0.08 19.77
CA LEU A 46 -4.92 0.23 21.12
C LEU A 46 -4.49 -0.89 22.07
N ALA A 47 -4.10 -2.06 21.55
CA ALA A 47 -3.63 -3.16 22.37
C ALA A 47 -2.35 -2.84 23.15
N VAL A 48 -1.52 -1.90 22.67
CA VAL A 48 -0.26 -1.51 23.32
C VAL A 48 -0.51 -0.62 24.54
N ASP A 49 -1.49 0.28 24.46
CA ASP A 49 -1.81 1.24 25.52
C ASP A 49 -2.88 0.73 26.51
N ALA A 50 -3.45 -0.45 26.26
CA ALA A 50 -4.54 -1.00 27.04
C ALA A 50 -4.09 -1.53 28.43
N PRO A 51 -4.87 -1.30 29.51
CA PRO A 51 -4.51 -1.74 30.88
C PRO A 51 -4.26 -3.25 31.04
N HIS A 52 -4.95 -4.09 30.26
CA HIS A 52 -4.73 -5.55 30.19
C HIS A 52 -4.28 -5.99 28.79
N GLY A 53 -3.71 -5.07 28.02
CA GLY A 53 -3.28 -5.32 26.64
C GLY A 53 -4.39 -5.93 25.79
N TRP A 54 -4.08 -7.09 25.21
CA TRP A 54 -4.96 -7.89 24.35
C TRP A 54 -6.13 -8.57 25.08
N GLY A 55 -6.12 -8.60 26.41
CA GLY A 55 -7.18 -9.21 27.22
C GLY A 55 -8.42 -8.33 27.41
N MET A 56 -8.39 -7.07 26.98
CA MET A 56 -9.52 -6.16 27.13
C MET A 56 -10.64 -6.49 26.13
N GLY A 57 -11.88 -6.53 26.62
CA GLY A 57 -13.05 -6.89 25.80
C GLY A 57 -13.23 -6.04 24.54
N TYR A 58 -12.87 -4.74 24.58
CA TYR A 58 -12.97 -3.88 23.40
C TYR A 58 -11.90 -4.19 22.33
N VAL A 59 -10.69 -4.62 22.72
CA VAL A 59 -9.62 -5.02 21.77
C VAL A 59 -10.04 -6.30 21.06
N ILE A 60 -10.56 -7.28 21.79
CA ILE A 60 -11.06 -8.54 21.24
C ILE A 60 -12.26 -8.27 20.32
N ALA A 61 -13.19 -7.40 20.72
CA ALA A 61 -14.33 -7.02 19.89
C ALA A 61 -13.88 -6.38 18.58
N LEU A 62 -12.95 -5.42 18.62
CA LEU A 62 -12.40 -4.77 17.42
C LEU A 62 -11.62 -5.76 16.52
N LEU A 63 -10.91 -6.74 17.10
CA LEU A 63 -10.25 -7.83 16.35
C LEU A 63 -11.25 -8.72 15.63
N CYS A 64 -12.30 -9.15 16.32
CA CYS A 64 -13.35 -9.98 15.74
C CYS A 64 -14.10 -9.23 14.63
N VAL A 65 -14.52 -7.99 14.89
CA VAL A 65 -15.17 -7.10 13.92
C VAL A 65 -14.23 -6.87 12.73
N GLY A 66 -12.99 -6.48 13.00
CA GLY A 66 -11.99 -6.22 11.99
C GLY A 66 -11.65 -7.42 11.11
N SER A 67 -11.70 -8.64 11.64
CA SER A 67 -11.44 -9.86 10.87
C SER A 67 -12.68 -10.34 10.10
N THR A 68 -13.87 -10.15 10.66
CA THR A 68 -15.13 -10.62 10.06
C THR A 68 -15.62 -9.70 8.94
N LEU A 69 -15.53 -8.38 9.07
CA LEU A 69 -16.02 -7.46 8.04
C LEU A 69 -15.32 -7.59 6.67
N PRO A 70 -13.98 -7.76 6.57
CA PRO A 70 -13.32 -8.01 5.29
C PRO A 70 -13.74 -9.34 4.65
N ILE A 71 -14.05 -10.37 5.44
CA ILE A 71 -14.59 -11.64 4.93
C ILE A 71 -16.01 -11.42 4.39
N CYS A 72 -16.84 -10.68 5.13
CA CYS A 72 -18.17 -10.28 4.67
C CYS A 72 -18.11 -9.41 3.41
N PHE A 73 -17.10 -8.55 3.28
CA PHE A 73 -16.84 -7.77 2.08
C PHE A 73 -16.60 -8.67 0.86
N VAL A 74 -15.69 -9.65 0.94
CA VAL A 74 -15.44 -10.57 -0.18
C VAL A 74 -16.70 -11.33 -0.58
N TRP A 75 -17.50 -11.75 0.40
CA TRP A 75 -18.77 -12.41 0.16
C TRP A 75 -19.82 -11.48 -0.48
N TRP A 76 -19.89 -10.22 -0.05
CA TRP A 76 -20.75 -9.19 -0.61
C TRP A 76 -20.37 -8.88 -2.07
N GLU A 77 -19.07 -8.72 -2.32
CA GLU A 77 -18.54 -8.40 -3.64
C GLU A 77 -18.83 -9.50 -4.68
N SER A 78 -18.93 -10.75 -4.22
CA SER A 78 -19.32 -11.87 -5.09
C SER A 78 -20.77 -11.82 -5.56
N ARG A 79 -21.64 -11.06 -4.88
CA ARG A 79 -23.07 -10.92 -5.18
C ARG A 79 -23.51 -9.51 -5.59
N SER A 80 -22.65 -8.50 -5.43
CA SER A 80 -22.96 -7.11 -5.75
C SER A 80 -23.16 -6.91 -7.26
N GLN A 81 -24.11 -6.05 -7.63
CA GLN A 81 -24.39 -5.72 -9.04
C GLN A 81 -23.34 -4.78 -9.64
N PHE A 82 -22.67 -3.98 -8.80
CA PHE A 82 -21.63 -3.04 -9.18
C PHE A 82 -20.42 -3.20 -8.24
N PRO A 83 -19.65 -4.29 -8.37
CA PRO A 83 -18.50 -4.53 -7.48
C PRO A 83 -17.43 -3.43 -7.67
N LEU A 84 -16.85 -2.94 -6.56
CA LEU A 84 -15.69 -2.05 -6.54
C LEU A 84 -14.50 -2.68 -7.25
N MET A 85 -14.32 -3.98 -7.03
CA MET A 85 -13.25 -4.75 -7.68
C MET A 85 -13.84 -6.07 -8.20
N PRO A 86 -13.92 -6.27 -9.54
CA PRO A 86 -14.41 -7.52 -10.07
C PRO A 86 -13.47 -8.66 -9.66
N LEU A 87 -13.99 -9.63 -8.90
CA LEU A 87 -13.22 -10.77 -8.38
C LEU A 87 -12.53 -11.60 -9.47
N ALA A 88 -12.99 -11.48 -10.72
CA ALA A 88 -12.37 -12.10 -11.89
C ALA A 88 -10.92 -11.64 -12.12
N ILE A 89 -10.55 -10.42 -11.70
CA ILE A 89 -9.18 -9.90 -11.84
C ILE A 89 -8.20 -10.74 -11.00
N TRP A 90 -8.60 -11.20 -9.82
CA TRP A 90 -7.77 -12.05 -8.94
C TRP A 90 -7.49 -13.43 -9.54
N LYS A 91 -8.27 -13.87 -10.53
CA LYS A 91 -8.03 -15.13 -11.24
C LYS A 91 -6.82 -15.04 -12.17
N ASP A 92 -6.40 -13.83 -12.54
CA ASP A 92 -5.16 -13.60 -13.27
C ASP A 92 -3.97 -13.79 -12.30
N SER A 93 -3.12 -14.79 -12.60
CA SER A 93 -1.96 -15.11 -11.78
C SER A 93 -0.91 -14.00 -11.77
N THR A 94 -0.82 -13.22 -12.85
CA THR A 94 0.05 -12.05 -12.91
C THR A 94 -0.45 -11.01 -11.92
N PHE A 95 -1.74 -10.67 -11.98
CA PHE A 95 -2.35 -9.68 -11.07
C PHE A 95 -2.13 -10.04 -9.60
N SER A 96 -2.48 -11.27 -9.22
CA SER A 96 -2.33 -11.75 -7.85
C SER A 96 -0.86 -11.79 -7.41
N ALA A 97 0.06 -12.16 -8.30
CA ALA A 97 1.50 -12.10 -8.01
C ALA A 97 2.01 -10.66 -7.84
N VAL A 98 1.49 -9.68 -8.60
CA VAL A 98 1.82 -8.25 -8.41
C VAL A 98 1.49 -7.82 -7.01
N ILE A 99 0.24 -8.04 -6.61
CA ILE A 99 -0.27 -7.55 -5.33
C ILE A 99 0.46 -8.25 -4.18
N ALA A 100 0.72 -9.56 -4.30
CA ALA A 100 1.49 -10.29 -3.31
C ALA A 100 2.93 -9.76 -3.18
N ALA A 101 3.62 -9.50 -4.29
CA ALA A 101 4.97 -8.93 -4.28
C ALA A 101 4.99 -7.53 -3.67
N GLN A 102 4.01 -6.69 -4.00
CA GLN A 102 3.85 -5.35 -3.43
C GLN A 102 3.62 -5.41 -1.91
N CYS A 103 2.70 -6.26 -1.45
CA CYS A 103 2.44 -6.43 -0.02
C CYS A 103 3.70 -6.88 0.74
N LEU A 104 4.46 -7.84 0.20
CA LEU A 104 5.71 -8.29 0.81
C LEU A 104 6.78 -7.18 0.81
N GLY A 105 6.87 -6.41 -0.28
CA GLY A 105 7.76 -5.25 -0.37
C GLY A 105 7.45 -4.19 0.68
N ASP A 106 6.18 -3.81 0.82
CA ASP A 106 5.74 -2.79 1.78
C ASP A 106 5.91 -3.24 3.24
N VAL A 107 5.66 -4.51 3.55
CA VAL A 107 5.93 -5.10 4.87
C VAL A 107 7.42 -5.04 5.20
N GLY A 108 8.29 -5.44 4.26
CA GLY A 108 9.73 -5.39 4.46
C GLY A 108 10.23 -3.96 4.61
N PHE A 109 9.77 -3.04 3.74
CA PHE A 109 10.15 -1.63 3.75
C PHE A 109 9.78 -0.98 5.09
N SER A 110 8.53 -1.13 5.53
CA SER A 110 8.04 -0.58 6.80
C SER A 110 8.82 -1.14 7.99
N SER A 111 9.12 -2.45 7.98
CA SER A 111 9.89 -3.11 9.04
C SER A 111 11.33 -2.60 9.10
N THR A 112 12.01 -2.49 7.95
CA THR A 112 13.39 -1.99 7.89
C THR A 112 13.49 -0.53 8.33
N THR A 113 12.59 0.34 7.88
CA THR A 113 12.58 1.75 8.29
C THR A 113 12.35 1.90 9.79
N PHE A 114 11.44 1.10 10.36
CA PHE A 114 11.19 1.08 11.79
C PHE A 114 12.43 0.64 12.58
N TRP A 115 13.04 -0.49 12.22
CA TRP A 115 14.24 -1.01 12.90
C TRP A 115 15.45 -0.10 12.75
N LEU A 116 15.67 0.48 11.57
CA LEU A 116 16.75 1.44 11.33
C LEU A 116 16.57 2.68 12.22
N SER A 117 15.35 3.21 12.28
CA SER A 117 15.03 4.34 13.16
C SER A 117 15.26 4.00 14.62
N LEU A 118 14.89 2.79 15.06
CA LEU A 118 15.08 2.32 16.42
C LEU A 118 16.56 2.12 16.77
N LEU A 119 17.37 1.64 15.82
CA LEU A 119 18.82 1.50 15.97
C LEU A 119 19.51 2.86 16.12
N LEU A 120 19.17 3.83 15.26
CA LEU A 120 19.74 5.18 15.35
C LEU A 120 19.33 5.90 16.64
N GLN A 121 18.10 5.71 17.10
CA GLN A 121 17.61 6.29 18.35
C GLN A 121 18.25 5.63 19.59
N ASN A 122 18.25 4.31 19.69
CA ASN A 122 18.64 3.61 20.92
C ASN A 122 20.16 3.35 21.03
N VAL A 123 20.82 3.04 19.91
CA VAL A 123 22.25 2.68 19.91
C VAL A 123 23.12 3.92 19.68
N ARG A 124 22.82 4.71 18.64
CA ARG A 124 23.60 5.92 18.33
C ARG A 124 23.21 7.14 19.17
N LYS A 125 22.06 7.10 19.86
CA LYS A 125 21.50 8.21 20.66
C LYS A 125 21.44 9.51 19.87
N ASP A 126 21.24 9.41 18.55
CA ASP A 126 21.19 10.56 17.68
C ASP A 126 19.88 11.34 17.88
N SER A 127 19.94 12.66 17.70
CA SER A 127 18.73 13.50 17.78
C SER A 127 17.79 13.20 16.62
N ALA A 128 16.48 13.36 16.83
CA ALA A 128 15.46 13.08 15.81
C ALA A 128 15.72 13.81 14.48
N ILE A 129 16.29 15.02 14.53
CA ILE A 129 16.66 15.82 13.34
C ILE A 129 17.77 15.14 12.54
N LYS A 130 18.77 14.57 13.20
CA LYS A 130 19.88 13.89 12.52
C LYS A 130 19.42 12.59 11.86
N ILE A 131 18.53 11.85 12.50
CA ILE A 131 17.90 10.64 11.94
C ILE A 131 17.08 10.99 10.70
N ALA A 132 16.28 12.06 10.77
CA ALA A 132 15.55 12.53 9.60
C ALA A 132 16.51 12.87 8.44
N LEU A 133 17.67 13.49 8.73
CA LEU A 133 18.69 13.80 7.73
C LEU A 133 19.32 12.54 7.12
N GLU A 134 19.57 11.51 7.92
CA GLU A 134 20.12 10.22 7.48
C GLU A 134 19.11 9.40 6.65
N LEU A 135 17.81 9.61 6.87
CA LEU A 135 16.74 8.99 6.09
C LEU A 135 16.39 9.77 4.81
N LEU A 136 16.83 11.04 4.65
CA LEU A 136 16.59 11.84 3.44
C LEU A 136 17.05 11.17 2.14
N PRO A 137 18.23 10.53 2.05
CA PRO A 137 18.67 9.87 0.83
C PRO A 137 17.69 8.79 0.35
N MET A 138 17.05 8.08 1.28
CA MET A 138 16.04 7.07 0.97
C MET A 138 14.81 7.69 0.32
N VAL A 139 14.34 8.83 0.85
CA VAL A 139 13.18 9.56 0.29
C VAL A 139 13.51 10.14 -1.09
N ILE A 140 14.67 10.78 -1.23
CA ILE A 140 15.12 11.37 -2.50
C ILE A 140 15.28 10.28 -3.56
N GLY A 141 15.85 9.13 -3.18
CA GLY A 141 15.98 7.96 -4.04
C GLY A 141 14.62 7.44 -4.52
N GLY A 142 13.64 7.32 -3.61
CA GLY A 142 12.27 6.92 -3.94
C GLY A 142 11.62 7.87 -4.97
N ILE A 143 11.66 9.18 -4.70
CA ILE A 143 11.11 10.19 -5.62
C ILE A 143 11.78 10.11 -6.99
N ALA A 144 13.11 9.95 -7.04
CA ALA A 144 13.83 9.84 -8.31
C ALA A 144 13.38 8.60 -9.10
N VAL A 145 13.20 7.46 -8.44
CA VAL A 145 12.70 6.22 -9.06
C VAL A 145 11.27 6.37 -9.54
N ASP A 146 10.39 7.01 -8.77
CA ASP A 146 8.99 7.26 -9.16
C ASP A 146 8.90 8.12 -10.42
N VAL A 147 9.70 9.19 -10.49
CA VAL A 147 9.78 10.06 -11.67
C VAL A 147 10.26 9.27 -12.89
N VAL A 148 11.31 8.46 -12.74
CA VAL A 148 11.81 7.61 -13.83
C VAL A 148 10.75 6.58 -14.26
N CYS A 149 10.07 5.94 -13.32
CA CYS A 149 8.98 5.01 -13.61
C CYS A 149 7.84 5.70 -14.35
N ALA A 150 7.44 6.91 -13.96
CA ALA A 150 6.40 7.67 -14.65
C ALA A 150 6.73 7.93 -16.13
N PHE A 151 8.00 8.22 -16.45
CA PHE A 151 8.43 8.40 -17.84
C PHE A 151 8.46 7.09 -18.64
N ILE A 152 8.76 5.97 -17.98
CA ILE A 152 8.94 4.66 -18.62
C ILE A 152 7.61 3.88 -18.71
N TYR A 153 6.62 4.21 -17.87
CA TYR A 153 5.34 3.49 -17.74
C TYR A 153 4.62 3.29 -19.07
N HIS A 154 4.61 4.30 -19.95
CA HIS A 154 3.96 4.21 -21.26
C HIS A 154 4.75 3.44 -22.32
N LYS A 155 6.02 3.11 -22.06
CA LYS A 155 6.94 2.50 -23.05
C LYS A 155 7.27 1.05 -22.77
N VAL A 156 7.05 0.57 -21.55
CA VAL A 156 7.46 -0.77 -21.09
C VAL A 156 6.25 -1.54 -20.58
N SER A 157 6.22 -2.86 -20.84
CA SER A 157 5.17 -3.74 -20.30
C SER A 157 5.22 -3.74 -18.78
N ASN A 158 4.04 -3.62 -18.14
CA ASN A 158 3.88 -3.64 -16.68
C ASN A 158 4.58 -4.86 -16.03
N GLN A 159 4.55 -6.01 -16.70
CA GLN A 159 5.18 -7.24 -16.21
C GLN A 159 6.70 -7.11 -16.07
N VAL A 160 7.37 -6.39 -16.97
CA VAL A 160 8.82 -6.19 -16.92
C VAL A 160 9.17 -5.19 -15.82
N LEU A 161 8.40 -4.10 -15.71
CA LEU A 161 8.60 -3.07 -14.71
C LEU A 161 8.53 -3.66 -13.29
N MET A 162 7.53 -4.51 -13.06
CA MET A 162 7.41 -5.23 -11.80
C MET A 162 8.51 -6.27 -11.58
N GLY A 163 8.89 -7.05 -12.60
CA GLY A 163 9.95 -8.04 -12.46
C GLY A 163 11.25 -7.39 -12.00
N VAL A 164 11.58 -6.23 -12.57
CA VAL A 164 12.71 -5.41 -12.13
C VAL A 164 12.52 -4.92 -10.69
N GLY A 165 11.34 -4.41 -10.34
CA GLY A 165 11.02 -3.95 -8.98
C GLY A 165 11.16 -5.04 -7.92
N THR A 166 10.61 -6.23 -8.16
CA THR A 166 10.68 -7.37 -7.22
C THR A 166 12.12 -7.88 -7.06
N VAL A 167 12.89 -7.95 -8.14
CA VAL A 167 14.32 -8.31 -8.07
C VAL A 167 15.11 -7.25 -7.31
N ALA A 168 14.84 -5.96 -7.55
CA ALA A 168 15.47 -4.86 -6.84
C ALA A 168 15.15 -4.89 -5.34
N TYR A 169 13.89 -5.13 -4.95
CA TYR A 169 13.51 -5.32 -3.54
C TYR A 169 14.26 -6.49 -2.91
N THR A 170 14.29 -7.64 -3.60
CA THR A 170 14.99 -8.82 -3.10
C THR A 170 16.49 -8.55 -2.92
N ALA A 171 17.11 -7.87 -3.89
CA ALA A 171 18.51 -7.47 -3.80
C ALA A 171 18.76 -6.48 -2.66
N ALA A 172 17.88 -5.49 -2.47
CA ALA A 172 17.99 -4.52 -1.38
C ALA A 172 17.93 -5.20 -0.01
N PHE A 173 16.97 -6.12 0.20
CA PHE A 173 16.89 -6.89 1.44
C PHE A 173 18.08 -7.85 1.63
N LEU A 174 18.60 -8.45 0.57
CA LEU A 174 19.80 -9.27 0.65
C LEU A 174 21.04 -8.45 1.04
N ILE A 175 21.20 -7.26 0.46
CA ILE A 175 22.29 -6.34 0.82
C ILE A 175 22.15 -5.92 2.28
N LEU A 176 20.93 -5.58 2.72
CA LEU A 176 20.66 -5.24 4.12
C LEU A 176 20.95 -6.42 5.05
N SER A 177 20.59 -7.64 4.66
CA SER A 177 20.85 -8.86 5.43
C SER A 177 22.34 -9.21 5.51
N LEU A 178 23.13 -8.76 4.54
CA LEU A 178 24.59 -8.93 4.52
C LEU A 178 25.32 -7.78 5.21
N LEU A 179 24.59 -6.74 5.65
CA LEU A 179 25.15 -5.61 6.36
C LEU A 179 25.60 -6.07 7.75
N ARG A 180 26.92 -6.19 7.93
CA ARG A 180 27.55 -6.57 9.20
C ARG A 180 27.52 -5.38 10.17
N GLU A 181 27.40 -5.65 11.47
CA GLU A 181 27.30 -4.66 12.57
C GLU A 181 28.41 -3.59 12.59
N GLU A 182 29.50 -3.80 11.85
CA GLU A 182 30.68 -2.91 11.79
C GLU A 182 30.76 -2.05 10.52
N ALA A 183 29.71 -1.95 9.71
CA ALA A 183 29.72 -1.06 8.55
C ALA A 183 29.69 0.42 9.02
N PRO A 184 30.75 1.21 8.80
CA PRO A 184 30.69 2.64 9.03
C PRO A 184 29.89 3.24 7.87
N TYR A 185 28.69 3.75 8.17
CA TYR A 185 28.18 4.93 7.48
C TYR A 185 28.76 6.16 8.17
#